data_AF-A0ABD0TB01-F1
#
_entry.id   AF-A0ABD0TB01-F1
#
_cell.length_a   1.000
_cell.length_b   1.000
_cell.length_c   1.000
_cell.angle_alpha   90.00
_cell.angle_beta   90.00
_cell.angle_gamma   90.00
#
_symmetry.space_group_name_H-M   'P 1'
#
loop_
_entity.id
_entity.type
_entity.pdbx_description
1 polymer ?
#
loop_
_entity_poly.entity_id
_entity_poly.type
_entity_poly.pdbx_seq_one_letter_code
_entity_poly.pdbx_strand_id
1 'polypeptide(L)'
;MYSTFRRGVNFLFKKNLLITNSISSGGFMAIGDMVQQEFEFQSKVLLKRYDWARLGRMFIVGTLMGPMHHYYYVYLDKIIPKVNLKTVFQKILCDQLFASPATILCFFYGMGILESKSFSDSTAEISQKFKYVYTGDCLYWPPIQFVNFYYLPTQYRVFYINAATMIFNIFLSYMKHYDQH
;
A
#
# COMPACT_ATOMS: atom_id res chain seq x y z
N MET A 1 2.79 20.21 -28.57
CA MET A 1 1.95 19.24 -27.81
C MET A 1 2.60 18.74 -26.50
N TYR A 2 3.93 18.67 -26.39
CA TYR A 2 4.64 18.23 -25.17
C TYR A 2 4.55 19.19 -23.96
N SER A 3 4.19 20.47 -24.12
CA SER A 3 4.25 21.44 -23.01
C SER A 3 3.10 21.34 -22.01
N THR A 4 1.89 20.96 -22.45
CA THR A 4 0.72 20.82 -21.58
C THR A 4 0.81 19.57 -20.72
N PHE A 5 1.21 18.43 -21.31
CA PHE A 5 1.46 17.20 -20.57
C PHE A 5 2.58 17.38 -19.54
N ARG A 6 3.70 18.00 -19.94
CA ARG A 6 4.82 18.28 -19.03
C ARG A 6 4.47 19.30 -17.93
N ARG A 7 3.58 20.25 -18.20
CA ARG A 7 3.02 21.17 -17.18
C ARG A 7 2.10 20.44 -16.20
N GLY A 8 1.22 19.57 -16.69
CA GLY A 8 0.34 18.74 -15.85
C GLY A 8 1.14 17.82 -14.93
N VAL A 9 2.13 17.12 -15.49
CA VAL A 9 3.06 16.28 -14.72
C VAL A 9 3.85 17.10 -13.69
N ASN A 10 4.42 18.26 -14.07
CA ASN A 10 5.12 19.10 -13.09
C ASN A 10 4.18 19.66 -12.00
N PHE A 11 2.95 20.02 -12.33
CA PHE A 11 1.99 20.50 -11.34
C PHE A 11 1.59 19.41 -10.35
N LEU A 12 1.25 18.22 -10.85
CA LEU A 12 0.85 17.06 -10.04
C LEU A 12 2.00 16.50 -9.19
N PHE A 13 3.20 16.40 -9.75
CA PHE A 13 4.33 15.73 -9.10
C PHE A 13 5.37 16.66 -8.46
N LYS A 14 5.32 17.99 -8.69
CA LYS A 14 6.20 18.94 -7.97
C LYS A 14 5.45 19.88 -7.02
N LYS A 15 4.22 20.28 -7.33
CA LYS A 15 3.49 21.29 -6.55
C LYS A 15 2.52 20.67 -5.53
N ASN A 16 1.88 19.56 -5.90
CA ASN A 16 0.88 18.87 -5.07
C ASN A 16 1.22 17.40 -4.82
N LEU A 17 2.50 17.06 -4.73
CA LEU A 17 2.98 15.67 -4.62
C LEU A 17 2.32 14.89 -3.48
N LEU A 18 2.03 15.55 -2.36
CA LEU A 18 1.29 14.96 -1.24
C LEU A 18 -0.11 14.49 -1.67
N ILE A 19 -0.91 15.37 -2.26
CA ILE A 19 -2.29 15.07 -2.70
C ILE A 19 -2.28 13.97 -3.75
N THR A 20 -1.37 14.07 -4.73
CA THR A 20 -1.24 13.06 -5.79
C THR A 20 -0.90 11.70 -5.21
N ASN A 21 0.04 11.63 -4.26
CA ASN A 21 0.41 10.37 -3.59
C ASN A 21 -0.76 9.80 -2.78
N SER A 22 -1.51 10.64 -2.06
CA SER A 22 -2.68 10.23 -1.29
C SER A 22 -3.77 9.64 -2.17
N ILE A 23 -4.24 10.39 -3.17
CA ILE A 23 -5.32 9.92 -4.06
C ILE A 23 -4.88 8.68 -4.84
N SER A 24 -3.63 8.63 -5.30
CA SER A 24 -3.11 7.46 -6.01
C SER A 24 -3.06 6.23 -5.09
N SER A 25 -2.62 6.39 -3.85
CA SER A 25 -2.61 5.32 -2.84
C SER A 25 -4.01 4.73 -2.62
N GLY A 26 -5.01 5.60 -2.40
CA GLY A 26 -6.41 5.18 -2.31
C GLY A 26 -6.89 4.46 -3.57
N GLY A 27 -6.58 4.99 -4.75
CA GLY A 27 -6.92 4.39 -6.02
C GLY A 27 -6.33 2.99 -6.21
N PHE A 28 -5.05 2.79 -5.89
CA PHE A 28 -4.41 1.48 -5.97
C PHE A 28 -4.98 0.47 -4.98
N MET A 29 -5.37 0.91 -3.78
CA MET A 29 -6.04 0.03 -2.82
C MET A 29 -7.42 -0.38 -3.31
N ALA A 30 -8.19 0.56 -3.86
CA ALA A 30 -9.49 0.27 -4.45
C ALA A 30 -9.37 -0.70 -5.64
N ILE A 31 -8.42 -0.49 -6.55
CA ILE A 31 -8.21 -1.39 -7.69
C ILE A 31 -7.81 -2.80 -7.22
N GLY A 32 -6.88 -2.91 -6.27
CA GLY A 32 -6.50 -4.20 -5.69
C GLY A 32 -7.68 -4.92 -5.05
N ASP A 33 -8.55 -4.18 -4.36
CA ASP A 33 -9.77 -4.71 -3.78
C ASP A 33 -10.78 -5.17 -4.85
N MET A 34 -10.98 -4.43 -5.94
CA MET A 34 -11.84 -4.86 -7.05
C MET A 34 -11.38 -6.20 -7.64
N VAL A 35 -10.07 -6.36 -7.83
CA VAL A 35 -9.50 -7.61 -8.35
C VAL A 35 -9.71 -8.75 -7.37
N GLN A 36 -9.51 -8.49 -6.08
CA GLN A 36 -9.74 -9.49 -5.03
C GLN A 36 -11.23 -9.91 -4.95
N GLN A 37 -12.15 -8.95 -5.02
CA GLN A 37 -13.59 -9.24 -5.05
C GLN A 37 -14.00 -10.02 -6.30
N GLU A 38 -13.35 -9.79 -7.45
CA GLU A 38 -13.57 -10.62 -8.64
C GLU A 38 -13.17 -12.07 -8.39
N PHE A 39 -12.02 -12.33 -7.76
CA PHE A 39 -11.63 -13.70 -7.40
C PHE A 39 -12.62 -14.35 -6.42
N GLU A 40 -13.10 -13.60 -5.42
CA GLU A 40 -14.10 -14.08 -4.46
C GLU A 40 -15.45 -14.40 -5.14
N PHE A 41 -15.88 -13.57 -6.10
CA PHE A 41 -17.09 -13.82 -6.88
C PHE A 41 -16.98 -15.06 -7.78
N GLN A 42 -15.87 -15.19 -8.51
CA GLN A 42 -15.62 -16.36 -9.36
C GLN A 42 -15.49 -17.65 -8.53
N SER A 43 -14.98 -17.55 -7.31
CA SER A 43 -14.87 -18.66 -6.36
C SER A 43 -16.18 -18.96 -5.61
N LYS A 44 -17.27 -18.23 -5.92
CA LYS A 44 -18.60 -18.34 -5.28
C LYS A 44 -18.60 -18.06 -3.77
N VAL A 45 -17.59 -17.37 -3.28
CA VAL A 45 -17.50 -16.89 -1.89
C VAL A 45 -18.42 -15.69 -1.70
N LEU A 46 -18.41 -14.75 -2.66
CA LEU A 46 -19.33 -13.63 -2.69
C LEU A 46 -20.57 -13.91 -3.55
N LEU A 47 -21.76 -13.57 -3.04
CA LEU A 47 -23.02 -13.63 -3.79
C LEU A 47 -23.18 -12.47 -4.79
N LYS A 48 -22.59 -11.31 -4.48
CA LYS A 48 -22.59 -10.12 -5.33
C LYS A 48 -21.17 -9.86 -5.82
N ARG A 49 -21.03 -9.48 -7.09
CA ARG A 49 -19.73 -9.24 -7.72
C ARG A 49 -18.89 -8.16 -7.03
N TYR A 50 -19.53 -7.07 -6.59
CA TYR A 50 -18.84 -5.97 -5.91
C TYR A 50 -19.63 -5.47 -4.70
N ASP A 51 -18.97 -5.44 -3.55
CA ASP A 51 -19.27 -4.64 -2.37
C ASP A 51 -18.61 -3.26 -2.54
N TRP A 52 -19.43 -2.29 -2.94
CA TRP A 52 -19.02 -0.89 -3.12
C TRP A 52 -18.69 -0.19 -1.80
N ALA A 53 -19.24 -0.64 -0.68
CA ALA A 53 -18.91 -0.09 0.63
C ALA A 53 -17.50 -0.52 1.04
N ARG A 54 -17.15 -1.80 0.90
CA ARG A 54 -15.77 -2.31 1.07
C ARG A 54 -14.78 -1.55 0.19
N LEU A 55 -15.11 -1.37 -1.09
CA LEU A 55 -14.27 -0.62 -2.04
C LEU A 55 -14.04 0.83 -1.57
N GLY A 56 -15.10 1.50 -1.13
CA GLY A 56 -15.03 2.86 -0.60
C GLY A 56 -14.16 2.97 0.65
N ARG A 57 -14.26 2.00 1.58
CA ARG A 57 -13.41 1.95 2.78
C ARG A 57 -11.94 1.76 2.43
N MET A 58 -11.64 0.84 1.52
CA MET A 58 -10.27 0.60 1.01
C MET A 58 -9.68 1.87 0.37
N PHE A 59 -10.47 2.59 -0.43
CA PHE A 59 -10.06 3.86 -1.01
C PHE A 59 -9.76 4.93 0.07
N ILE A 60 -10.63 5.08 1.07
CA ILE A 60 -10.47 6.05 2.14
C ILE A 60 -9.21 5.76 2.94
N VAL A 61 -9.02 4.51 3.40
CA VAL A 61 -7.84 4.11 4.18
C VAL A 61 -6.55 4.34 3.38
N GLY A 62 -6.51 3.91 2.11
CA GLY A 62 -5.34 4.15 1.26
C GLY A 62 -5.03 5.62 1.05
N THR A 63 -6.06 6.45 0.93
CA THR A 63 -5.90 7.92 0.80
C THR A 63 -5.34 8.53 2.08
N LEU A 64 -5.78 8.06 3.24
CA LEU A 64 -5.30 8.52 4.55
C LEU A 64 -3.87 8.04 4.87
N MET A 65 -3.45 6.91 4.31
CA MET A 65 -2.10 6.38 4.48
C MET A 65 -1.07 7.06 3.57
N GLY A 66 -1.48 7.61 2.43
CA GLY A 66 -0.57 8.28 1.49
C GLY A 66 0.28 9.41 2.10
N PRO A 67 -0.26 10.31 2.95
CA PRO A 67 0.53 11.30 3.69
C PRO A 67 1.56 10.68 4.62
N MET A 68 1.18 9.62 5.35
CA MET A 68 2.07 8.90 6.25
C MET A 68 3.29 8.36 5.48
N HIS A 69 3.04 7.69 4.35
CA HIS A 69 4.12 7.20 3.48
C HIS A 69 4.95 8.33 2.88
N HIS A 70 4.32 9.41 2.41
CA HIS A 70 5.02 10.57 1.85
C HIS A 70 6.03 11.15 2.84
N TYR A 71 5.60 11.45 4.07
CA TYR A 71 6.49 12.02 5.07
C TYR A 71 7.53 11.02 5.57
N TYR A 72 7.18 9.73 5.68
CA TYR A 72 8.12 8.69 6.05
C TYR A 72 9.32 8.65 5.09
N TYR A 73 9.07 8.55 3.78
CA TYR A 73 10.17 8.51 2.79
C TYR A 73 10.96 9.82 2.74
N VAL A 74 10.30 10.97 2.85
CA VAL A 74 10.98 12.27 2.93
C VAL A 74 11.92 12.35 4.15
N TYR A 75 11.51 11.82 5.29
CA TYR A 75 12.32 11.80 6.50
C TYR A 75 13.46 10.77 6.42
N LEU A 76 13.16 9.58 5.90
CA LEU A 76 14.14 8.52 5.70
C LEU A 76 15.27 8.96 4.77
N ASP A 77 14.95 9.67 3.68
CA ASP A 77 15.95 10.21 2.75
C ASP A 77 16.77 11.36 3.36
N LYS A 78 16.22 12.11 4.32
CA LYS A 78 16.97 13.12 5.06
C LYS A 78 17.97 12.50 6.04
N ILE A 79 17.60 11.41 6.72
CA ILE A 79 18.49 10.70 7.65
C ILE A 79 19.55 9.89 6.88
N ILE A 80 19.15 9.22 5.80
CA ILE A 80 19.99 8.31 5.03
C ILE A 80 20.08 8.81 3.57
N PRO A 81 20.81 9.92 3.31
CA PRO A 81 20.82 10.57 1.99
C PRO A 81 21.68 9.86 0.95
N LYS A 82 22.65 9.02 1.38
CA LYS A 82 23.56 8.34 0.44
C LYS A 82 22.83 7.23 -0.30
N VAL A 83 23.19 7.01 -1.56
CA VAL A 83 22.65 5.94 -2.41
C VAL A 83 23.76 4.93 -2.71
N ASN A 84 23.98 4.00 -1.80
CA ASN A 84 24.88 2.86 -1.98
C ASN A 84 24.26 1.59 -1.39
N LEU A 85 24.83 0.41 -1.67
CA LEU A 85 24.26 -0.87 -1.23
C LEU A 85 24.04 -0.94 0.28
N LYS A 86 24.96 -0.40 1.07
CA LYS A 86 24.83 -0.36 2.53
C LYS A 86 23.62 0.48 2.96
N THR A 87 23.44 1.67 2.39
CA THR A 87 22.30 2.52 2.75
C THR A 87 20.98 2.01 2.21
N VAL A 88 20.96 1.33 1.06
CA VAL A 88 19.76 0.63 0.56
C VAL A 88 19.33 -0.45 1.54
N PHE A 89 20.27 -1.27 2.01
CA PHE A 89 19.97 -2.30 3.00
C PHE A 89 19.47 -1.69 4.33
N GLN A 90 20.09 -0.60 4.80
CA GLN A 90 19.62 0.12 5.99
C GLN A 90 18.19 0.65 5.82
N LYS A 91 17.85 1.23 4.67
CA LYS A 91 16.50 1.70 4.37
C LYS A 91 15.49 0.55 4.39
N ILE A 92 15.81 -0.57 3.73
CA ILE A 92 14.94 -1.76 3.74
C ILE A 92 14.72 -2.26 5.17
N LEU A 93 15.76 -2.32 6.00
CA LEU A 93 15.60 -2.71 7.41
C LEU A 93 14.73 -1.71 8.19
N CYS A 94 14.90 -0.40 7.99
CA CYS A 94 14.07 0.61 8.62
C CYS A 94 12.60 0.50 8.20
N ASP A 95 12.33 0.24 6.93
CA ASP A 95 10.98 0.00 6.41
C ASP A 95 10.37 -1.19 7.15
N GLN A 96 11.05 -2.33 7.12
CA GLN A 96 10.53 -3.58 7.65
C GLN A 96 10.37 -3.57 9.18
N LEU A 97 11.22 -2.87 9.92
CA LEU A 97 11.15 -2.83 11.39
C LEU A 97 10.18 -1.77 11.92
N PHE A 98 9.96 -0.68 11.20
CA PHE A 98 9.18 0.46 11.72
C PHE A 98 8.00 0.81 10.82
N ALA A 99 8.22 1.01 9.53
CA ALA A 99 7.16 1.47 8.63
C ALA A 99 6.13 0.39 8.36
N SER A 100 6.55 -0.84 8.07
CA SER A 100 5.65 -1.96 7.75
C SER A 100 4.73 -2.29 8.93
N PRO A 101 5.23 -2.49 10.18
CA PRO A 101 4.35 -2.71 11.34
C PRO A 101 3.36 -1.57 11.55
N ALA A 102 3.82 -0.32 11.48
CA ALA A 102 2.96 0.84 11.66
C ALA A 102 1.88 0.93 10.56
N THR A 103 2.27 0.69 9.31
CA THR A 103 1.38 0.68 8.14
C THR A 103 0.29 -0.39 8.29
N ILE A 104 0.65 -1.61 8.71
CA ILE A 104 -0.30 -2.70 8.94
C ILE A 104 -1.28 -2.32 10.06
N LEU A 105 -0.79 -1.80 11.20
CA LEU A 105 -1.64 -1.37 12.30
C LEU A 105 -2.60 -0.25 11.87
N CYS A 106 -2.10 0.78 11.19
CA CYS A 106 -2.92 1.87 10.67
C CYS A 106 -3.98 1.38 9.70
N PHE A 107 -3.63 0.43 8.81
CA PHE A 107 -4.57 -0.17 7.88
C PHE A 107 -5.70 -0.90 8.62
N PHE A 108 -5.37 -1.83 9.52
CA PHE A 108 -6.37 -2.63 10.21
C PHE A 108 -7.26 -1.81 11.15
N TYR A 109 -6.70 -0.89 11.94
CA TYR A 109 -7.51 0.00 12.78
C TYR A 109 -8.34 0.98 11.94
N GLY A 110 -7.77 1.52 10.86
CA GLY A 110 -8.49 2.40 9.94
C GLY A 110 -9.69 1.70 9.31
N MET A 111 -9.50 0.46 8.84
CA MET A 111 -10.58 -0.37 8.33
C MET A 111 -11.60 -0.70 9.42
N GLY A 112 -11.16 -1.10 10.62
CA GLY A 112 -12.05 -1.40 11.73
C GLY A 112 -12.97 -0.24 12.10
N ILE A 113 -12.46 0.99 12.13
CA ILE A 113 -13.25 2.21 12.35
C ILE A 113 -14.31 2.38 11.26
N LEU A 114 -13.94 2.24 9.98
CA LEU A 114 -14.86 2.40 8.85
C LEU A 114 -15.86 1.24 8.70
N GLU A 115 -15.53 0.08 9.24
CA GLU A 115 -16.41 -1.10 9.39
C GLU A 115 -17.26 -1.03 10.66
N SER A 116 -17.13 0.03 11.47
CA SER A 116 -17.83 0.21 12.75
C SER A 116 -17.57 -0.92 13.77
N LYS A 117 -16.38 -1.53 13.72
CA LYS A 117 -15.91 -2.50 14.72
C LYS A 117 -15.51 -1.81 16.02
N SER A 118 -15.66 -2.51 17.14
CA SER A 118 -15.10 -2.03 18.40
C SER A 118 -13.57 -2.07 18.36
N PHE A 119 -12.93 -1.29 19.25
CA PHE A 119 -11.48 -1.33 19.39
C PHE A 119 -10.97 -2.72 19.80
N SER A 120 -11.73 -3.42 20.66
CA SER A 120 -11.41 -4.79 21.07
C SER A 120 -11.44 -5.75 19.89
N ASP A 121 -12.50 -5.70 19.07
CA ASP A 121 -12.64 -6.59 17.90
C ASP A 121 -11.54 -6.33 16.86
N SER A 122 -11.22 -5.06 16.63
CA SER A 122 -10.12 -4.67 15.74
C SER A 122 -8.77 -5.18 16.26
N THR A 123 -8.53 -5.09 17.57
CA THR A 123 -7.30 -5.59 18.21
C THR A 123 -7.19 -7.11 18.13
N ALA A 124 -8.32 -7.82 18.32
CA ALA A 124 -8.38 -9.26 18.17
C ALA A 124 -8.08 -9.71 16.73
N GLU A 125 -8.69 -9.03 15.74
CA GLU A 125 -8.42 -9.28 14.31
C GLU A 125 -6.95 -9.06 13.96
N ILE A 126 -6.36 -7.95 14.42
CA ILE A 126 -4.93 -7.67 14.25
C ILE A 126 -4.10 -8.78 14.89
N SER A 127 -4.40 -9.18 16.12
CA SER A 127 -3.60 -10.19 16.83
C SER A 127 -3.57 -11.53 16.09
N GLN A 128 -4.66 -11.88 15.41
CA GLN A 128 -4.75 -13.11 14.60
C GLN A 128 -4.01 -12.98 13.25
N LYS A 129 -4.14 -11.82 12.58
CA LYS A 129 -3.69 -11.65 11.19
C LYS A 129 -2.32 -11.01 11.04
N PHE A 130 -1.87 -10.24 12.02
CA PHE A 130 -0.66 -9.41 11.95
C PHE A 130 0.57 -10.24 11.57
N LYS A 131 0.78 -11.39 12.23
CA LYS A 131 1.94 -12.24 11.94
C LYS A 131 1.97 -12.70 10.47
N TYR A 132 0.82 -13.08 9.91
CA TYR A 132 0.73 -13.53 8.52
C TYR A 132 0.95 -12.38 7.54
N VAL A 133 0.30 -11.23 7.78
CA VAL A 133 0.45 -10.05 6.92
C VAL A 133 1.88 -9.52 6.97
N TYR A 134 2.47 -9.41 8.16
CA TYR A 134 3.83 -8.94 8.35
C TYR A 134 4.86 -9.90 7.76
N THR A 135 4.68 -11.21 7.92
CA THR A 135 5.56 -12.19 7.27
C THR A 135 5.44 -12.09 5.75
N GLY A 136 4.22 -11.93 5.22
CA GLY A 136 3.99 -11.68 3.80
C GLY A 136 4.71 -10.43 3.30
N ASP A 137 4.64 -9.32 4.04
CA ASP A 137 5.34 -8.07 3.75
C ASP A 137 6.87 -8.27 3.69
N CYS A 138 7.44 -8.90 4.73
CA CYS A 138 8.87 -9.19 4.85
C CYS A 138 9.39 -10.13 3.75
N LEU A 139 8.56 -11.03 3.23
CA LEU A 139 8.95 -11.93 2.15
C LEU A 139 8.75 -11.30 0.77
N TYR A 140 7.77 -10.41 0.63
CA TYR A 140 7.37 -9.84 -0.64
C TYR A 140 8.22 -8.63 -1.04
N TRP A 141 8.41 -7.66 -0.12
CA TRP A 141 9.00 -6.38 -0.47
C TRP A 141 10.53 -6.39 -0.66
N PRO A 142 11.33 -7.05 0.19
CA PRO A 142 12.78 -7.06 0.02
C PRO A 142 13.25 -7.56 -1.36
N PRO A 143 12.77 -8.69 -1.93
CA PRO A 143 13.20 -9.12 -3.26
C PRO A 143 12.73 -8.15 -4.36
N ILE A 144 11.52 -7.58 -4.23
CA ILE A 144 11.00 -6.60 -5.18
C ILE A 144 11.83 -5.31 -5.16
N GLN A 145 12.17 -4.82 -3.97
CA GLN A 145 13.02 -3.63 -3.84
C GLN A 145 14.44 -3.89 -4.33
N PHE A 146 14.96 -5.10 -4.13
CA PHE A 146 16.23 -5.50 -4.71
C PHE A 146 16.20 -5.39 -6.24
N VAL A 147 15.17 -5.94 -6.91
CA VAL A 147 15.01 -5.82 -8.36
C VAL A 147 14.87 -4.36 -8.81
N ASN A 148 14.06 -3.59 -8.08
CA ASN A 148 13.81 -2.19 -8.35
C ASN A 148 15.10 -1.34 -8.33
N PHE A 149 15.94 -1.52 -7.31
CA PHE A 149 17.15 -0.72 -7.16
C PHE A 149 18.35 -1.25 -7.94
N TYR A 150 18.46 -2.57 -8.11
CA TYR A 150 19.63 -3.20 -8.73
C TYR A 150 19.48 -3.37 -10.25
N TYR A 151 18.33 -3.86 -10.73
CA TYR A 151 18.17 -4.21 -12.15
C TYR A 151 17.47 -3.12 -12.98
N LEU A 152 16.55 -2.35 -12.38
CA LEU A 152 15.71 -1.44 -13.16
C LEU A 152 16.35 -0.05 -13.33
N PRO A 153 16.42 0.46 -14.59
CA PRO A 153 16.67 1.87 -14.84
C PRO A 153 15.61 2.76 -14.18
N THR A 154 16.02 3.94 -13.69
CA THR A 154 15.17 4.86 -12.92
C THR A 154 13.81 5.15 -13.55
N GLN A 155 13.74 5.23 -14.89
CA GLN A 155 12.51 5.50 -15.63
C GLN A 155 11.42 4.42 -15.51
N TYR A 156 11.78 3.17 -15.19
CA TYR A 156 10.83 2.05 -15.07
C TYR A 156 10.46 1.72 -13.62
N ARG A 157 11.21 2.23 -12.65
CA ARG A 157 11.07 1.91 -11.22
C ARG A 157 9.68 2.21 -10.67
N VAL A 158 9.14 3.38 -11.01
CA VAL A 158 7.81 3.81 -10.53
C VAL A 158 6.71 2.88 -11.04
N PHE A 159 6.76 2.53 -12.32
CA PHE A 159 5.78 1.61 -12.90
C PHE A 159 5.87 0.21 -12.27
N TYR A 160 7.09 -0.31 -12.12
CA TYR A 160 7.32 -1.62 -11.51
C TYR A 160 6.83 -1.68 -10.07
N ILE A 161 7.17 -0.68 -9.24
CA ILE A 161 6.71 -0.62 -7.85
C ILE A 161 5.19 -0.50 -7.78
N ASN A 162 4.55 0.31 -8.63
CA ASN A 162 3.09 0.42 -8.65
C ASN A 162 2.42 -0.92 -9.00
N ALA A 163 2.97 -1.69 -9.94
CA ALA A 163 2.47 -3.01 -10.28
C ALA A 163 2.64 -4.00 -9.10
N ALA A 164 3.79 -3.97 -8.43
CA ALA A 164 4.04 -4.76 -7.23
C ALA A 164 3.09 -4.38 -6.07
N THR A 165 2.84 -3.10 -5.86
CA THR A 165 1.88 -2.60 -4.86
C THR A 165 0.48 -3.12 -5.14
N MET A 166 0.05 -3.15 -6.41
CA MET A 166 -1.27 -3.67 -6.77
C MET A 166 -1.43 -5.15 -6.38
N ILE A 167 -0.42 -5.98 -6.63
CA ILE A 167 -0.42 -7.39 -6.22
C ILE A 167 -0.49 -7.51 -4.69
N PHE A 168 0.28 -6.71 -3.96
CA PHE A 168 0.23 -6.71 -2.50
C PHE A 168 -1.12 -6.25 -1.96
N ASN A 169 -1.78 -5.28 -2.61
CA ASN A 169 -3.11 -4.83 -2.21
C ASN A 169 -4.19 -5.90 -2.40
N ILE A 170 -4.06 -6.76 -3.41
CA ILE A 170 -4.93 -7.95 -3.58
C ILE A 170 -4.75 -8.88 -2.36
N PHE A 171 -3.50 -9.20 -2.01
CA PHE A 171 -3.19 -10.01 -0.83
C PHE A 171 -3.72 -9.37 0.46
N LEU A 172 -3.54 -8.06 0.64
CA LEU A 172 -3.99 -7.34 1.82
C LEU A 172 -5.52 -7.33 1.92
N SER A 173 -6.21 -7.12 0.78
CA SER A 173 -7.67 -7.19 0.70
C SER A 173 -8.17 -8.59 1.06
N TYR A 174 -7.54 -9.65 0.55
CA TYR A 174 -7.84 -11.04 0.93
C TYR A 174 -7.67 -11.24 2.44
N MET A 175 -6.50 -10.89 2.99
CA MET A 175 -6.21 -11.06 4.41
C MET A 175 -7.20 -10.30 5.30
N LYS A 176 -7.70 -9.14 4.86
CA LYS A 176 -8.68 -8.36 5.63
C LYS A 176 -10.08 -8.99 5.64
N HIS A 177 -10.48 -9.76 4.63
CA HIS A 177 -11.87 -10.18 4.44
C HIS A 177 -12.10 -11.70 4.35
N TYR A 178 -11.06 -12.53 4.30
CA TYR A 178 -11.20 -13.99 4.10
C TYR A 178 -12.06 -14.71 5.16
N ASP A 179 -12.17 -14.14 6.35
CA ASP A 179 -12.90 -14.65 7.52
C ASP A 179 -14.34 -14.13 7.62
N GLN A 180 -14.77 -13.26 6.70
CA GLN A 180 -16.12 -12.72 6.63
C GLN A 180 -17.09 -13.62 5.83
N HIS A 181 -16.64 -14.83 5.48
CA HIS A 181 -17.32 -15.78 4.60
C HIS A 181 -17.44 -17.16 5.22
#